data_AF-A0A329LU97-F1
#
_entry.id   AF-A0A329LU97-F1
#
_cell.length_a   1.000
_cell.length_b   1.000
_cell.length_c   1.000
_cell.angle_alpha   90.00
_cell.angle_beta   90.00
_cell.angle_gamma   90.00
#
_symmetry.space_group_name_H-M   'P 1'
#
loop_
_entity.id
_entity.type
_entity.pdbx_description
1 polymer ?
#
loop_
_entity_poly.entity_id
_entity_poly.type
_entity_poly.pdbx_seq_one_letter_code
_entity_poly.pdbx_strand_id
1 'polypeptide(L)'
;MYGRLADPGCTLGTDPRSDPRMVKALAQFGLDGRLPAVPLSVDAPLDERIAFATMSEEGMGAIFDVLAKELPDAPGVTTTTTTIAGPDDNDVTLFISRPDDAHSPLPAVVHLHGGGMAIGSAADIGYLNLRGHLAATGLVVVGVEFRNSGGRLGPHPFPAGLNDCAAAVRWVAANRAELGVTHLIVSGESGGGNLTLTVAHKAKREGWLHEIAGCYAQCPYISNRWLDDCEDLPSLEENDEYFVSRQQLALLGSIYNPDGSHADDATCWAAAATDDELRGLPPHVISVNELDPLRDEGLAYYRRLLQAGVPAVGRVVAGTCHGGDLLCGSYMPDVFSATIRDISGFAKSLS
;
A
#
# COMPACT_ATOMS: atom_id res chain seq x y z
N MET A 1 -26.51 3.26 10.42
CA MET A 1 -25.24 3.01 11.15
C MET A 1 -24.91 1.56 10.88
N TYR A 2 -23.65 1.25 10.52
CA TYR A 2 -23.17 -0.11 10.23
C TYR A 2 -21.95 -0.42 11.09
N GLY A 3 -21.44 -1.65 11.03
CA GLY A 3 -20.26 -2.09 11.75
C GLY A 3 -20.32 -1.83 13.25
N ARG A 4 -19.17 -1.48 13.82
CA ARG A 4 -19.01 -1.30 15.27
C ARG A 4 -19.66 -0.04 15.83
N LEU A 5 -19.99 0.93 14.99
CA LEU A 5 -20.81 2.07 15.40
C LEU A 5 -22.24 1.63 15.73
N ALA A 6 -22.81 0.69 14.95
CA ALA A 6 -24.16 0.19 15.17
C ALA A 6 -24.24 -0.88 16.26
N ASP A 7 -23.24 -1.78 16.28
CA ASP A 7 -23.11 -2.84 17.26
C ASP A 7 -21.62 -2.99 17.63
N PRO A 8 -21.19 -2.55 18.83
CA PRO A 8 -19.79 -2.65 19.27
C PRO A 8 -19.21 -4.08 19.25
N GLY A 9 -20.07 -5.11 19.30
CA GLY A 9 -19.71 -6.53 19.19
C GLY A 9 -19.56 -7.03 17.76
N CYS A 10 -19.91 -6.23 16.75
CA CYS A 10 -19.79 -6.60 15.34
C CYS A 10 -18.32 -6.88 14.97
N THR A 11 -18.11 -7.91 14.17
CA THR A 11 -16.80 -8.37 13.65
C THR A 11 -16.88 -8.49 12.14
N LEU A 12 -15.73 -8.69 11.48
CA LEU A 12 -15.71 -8.91 10.04
C LEU A 12 -16.61 -10.07 9.61
N GLY A 13 -16.66 -11.15 10.39
CA GLY A 13 -17.50 -12.33 10.13
C GLY A 13 -18.99 -12.18 10.45
N THR A 14 -19.38 -11.15 11.21
CA THR A 14 -20.79 -10.88 11.54
C THR A 14 -21.38 -9.65 10.84
N ASP A 15 -20.53 -8.79 10.27
CA ASP A 15 -20.98 -7.63 9.50
C ASP A 15 -21.64 -8.09 8.18
N PRO A 16 -22.91 -7.72 7.93
CA PRO A 16 -23.64 -8.14 6.73
C PRO A 16 -23.09 -7.55 5.44
N ARG A 17 -22.18 -6.57 5.49
CA ARG A 17 -21.53 -5.99 4.33
C ARG A 17 -20.40 -6.85 3.79
N SER A 18 -19.78 -7.68 4.65
CA SER A 18 -18.61 -8.49 4.29
C SER A 18 -18.90 -9.47 3.15
N ASP A 19 -17.98 -9.60 2.20
CA ASP A 19 -18.03 -10.68 1.22
C ASP A 19 -17.86 -12.03 1.96
N PRO A 20 -18.85 -12.94 1.90
CA PRO A 20 -18.79 -14.20 2.64
C PRO A 20 -17.63 -15.11 2.19
N ARG A 21 -17.09 -14.91 0.98
CA ARG A 21 -15.93 -15.65 0.47
C ARG A 21 -14.64 -15.18 1.14
N MET A 22 -14.50 -13.87 1.35
CA MET A 22 -13.39 -13.29 2.13
C MET A 22 -13.45 -13.74 3.58
N VAL A 23 -14.64 -13.67 4.20
CA VAL A 23 -14.84 -14.14 5.58
C VAL A 23 -14.43 -15.60 5.70
N LYS A 24 -14.85 -16.46 4.76
CA LYS A 24 -14.43 -17.87 4.73
C LYS A 24 -12.91 -18.03 4.63
N ALA A 25 -12.23 -17.20 3.82
CA ALA A 25 -10.77 -17.23 3.71
C ALA A 25 -10.10 -16.91 5.05
N LEU A 26 -10.52 -15.82 5.69
CA LEU A 26 -9.93 -15.29 6.92
C LEU A 26 -10.28 -16.10 8.17
N ALA A 27 -11.46 -16.73 8.20
CA ALA A 27 -11.92 -17.57 9.30
C ALA A 27 -11.04 -18.80 9.53
N GLN A 28 -10.33 -19.27 8.51
CA GLN A 28 -9.35 -20.36 8.62
C GLN A 28 -8.20 -20.02 9.57
N PHE A 29 -7.95 -18.72 9.80
CA PHE A 29 -6.90 -18.20 10.65
C PHE A 29 -7.44 -17.45 11.88
N GLY A 30 -8.77 -17.44 12.08
CA GLY A 30 -9.43 -16.67 13.13
C GLY A 30 -9.42 -15.15 12.91
N LEU A 31 -9.22 -14.69 11.66
CA LEU A 31 -9.16 -13.26 11.31
C LEU A 31 -10.52 -12.66 10.92
N ASP A 32 -11.60 -13.43 11.04
CA ASP A 32 -12.99 -12.98 10.88
C ASP A 32 -13.61 -12.49 12.20
N GLY A 33 -12.99 -12.82 13.33
CA GLY A 33 -13.42 -12.47 14.69
C GLY A 33 -12.81 -11.18 15.22
N ARG A 34 -12.72 -11.08 16.55
CA ARG A 34 -11.99 -10.01 17.25
C ARG A 34 -10.50 -10.30 17.21
N LEU A 35 -9.69 -9.27 16.96
CA LEU A 35 -8.24 -9.42 17.02
C LEU A 35 -7.79 -9.50 18.48
N PRO A 36 -6.70 -10.24 18.78
CA PRO A 36 -6.10 -10.23 20.10
C PRO A 36 -5.73 -8.80 20.51
N ALA A 37 -5.99 -8.45 21.77
CA ALA A 37 -5.57 -7.17 22.32
C ALA A 37 -4.04 -7.04 22.23
N VAL A 38 -3.56 -5.87 21.84
CA VAL A 38 -2.13 -5.55 21.79
C VAL A 38 -1.77 -4.76 23.04
N PRO A 39 -1.13 -5.37 24.07
CA PRO A 39 -0.86 -4.72 25.35
C PRO A 39 0.40 -3.82 25.28
N LEU A 40 0.62 -3.13 24.16
CA LEU A 40 1.79 -2.30 23.91
C LEU A 40 1.33 -0.90 23.48
N SER A 41 1.80 0.14 24.16
CA SER A 41 1.50 1.54 23.82
C SER A 41 2.48 2.08 22.77
N VAL A 42 2.08 3.13 22.05
CA VAL A 42 2.98 3.92 21.18
C VAL A 42 4.09 4.64 21.97
N ASP A 43 3.90 4.86 23.27
CA ASP A 43 4.91 5.44 24.17
C ASP A 43 5.92 4.41 24.72
N ALA A 44 5.75 3.13 24.38
CA ALA A 44 6.67 2.08 24.81
C ALA A 44 8.09 2.31 24.25
N PRO A 45 9.14 1.75 24.89
CA PRO A 45 10.49 1.78 24.34
C PRO A 45 10.52 1.35 22.86
N LEU A 46 11.33 2.05 22.05
CA LEU A 46 11.34 1.83 20.59
C LEU A 46 11.72 0.38 20.23
N ASP A 47 12.62 -0.24 21.00
CA ASP A 47 13.01 -1.64 20.83
C ASP A 47 11.86 -2.62 21.09
N GLU A 48 10.99 -2.34 22.06
CA GLU A 48 9.77 -3.15 22.29
C GLU A 48 8.78 -3.00 21.13
N ARG A 49 8.61 -1.79 20.59
CA ARG A 49 7.76 -1.53 19.42
C ARG A 49 8.29 -2.23 18.17
N ILE A 50 9.60 -2.17 17.93
CA ILE A 50 10.25 -2.90 16.83
C ILE A 50 10.08 -4.42 17.00
N ALA A 51 10.26 -4.95 18.22
CA ALA A 51 10.06 -6.38 18.49
C ALA A 51 8.61 -6.83 18.20
N PHE A 52 7.62 -5.99 18.54
CA PHE A 52 6.23 -6.23 18.16
C PHE A 52 6.02 -6.26 16.64
N ALA A 53 6.64 -5.34 15.90
CA ALA A 53 6.58 -5.33 14.44
C ALA A 53 7.20 -6.59 13.83
N THR A 54 8.37 -7.03 14.30
CA THR A 54 9.02 -8.27 13.84
C THR A 54 8.15 -9.49 14.10
N MET A 55 7.57 -9.62 15.29
CA MET A 55 6.65 -10.73 15.60
C MET A 55 5.40 -10.70 14.71
N SER A 56 4.87 -9.51 14.44
CA SER A 56 3.70 -9.32 13.56
C SER A 56 4.03 -9.68 12.11
N GLU A 57 5.23 -9.33 11.63
CA GLU A 57 5.73 -9.70 10.30
C GLU A 57 5.79 -11.22 10.14
N GLU A 58 6.38 -11.94 11.10
CA GLU A 58 6.49 -13.40 11.03
C GLU A 58 5.11 -14.08 11.05
N GLY A 59 4.24 -13.68 11.98
CA GLY A 59 2.93 -14.29 12.16
C GLY A 59 2.00 -14.02 10.97
N MET A 60 1.87 -12.76 10.56
CA MET A 60 0.99 -12.38 9.46
C MET A 60 1.56 -12.80 8.10
N GLY A 61 2.89 -12.71 7.92
CA GLY A 61 3.58 -13.18 6.73
C GLY A 61 3.32 -14.66 6.44
N ALA A 62 3.33 -15.52 7.46
CA ALA A 62 2.99 -16.93 7.31
C ALA A 62 1.55 -17.16 6.81
N ILE A 63 0.59 -16.35 7.26
CA ILE A 63 -0.81 -16.41 6.80
C ILE A 63 -0.91 -15.94 5.35
N PHE A 64 -0.27 -14.83 5.00
CA PHE A 64 -0.25 -14.30 3.64
C PHE A 64 0.39 -15.26 2.66
N ASP A 65 1.45 -15.96 3.08
CA ASP A 65 2.09 -17.01 2.30
C ASP A 65 1.12 -18.15 1.95
N VAL A 66 0.27 -18.57 2.88
CA VAL A 66 -0.73 -19.62 2.63
C VAL A 66 -1.77 -19.11 1.62
N LEU A 67 -2.35 -17.93 1.85
CA LEU A 67 -3.34 -17.34 0.94
C LEU A 67 -2.77 -17.12 -0.47
N ALA A 68 -1.53 -16.63 -0.56
CA ALA A 68 -0.86 -16.35 -1.82
C ALA A 68 -0.57 -17.63 -2.61
N LYS A 69 -0.17 -18.73 -1.95
CA LYS A 69 0.09 -20.03 -2.61
C LYS A 69 -1.15 -20.68 -3.21
N GLU A 70 -2.34 -20.28 -2.77
CA GLU A 70 -3.60 -20.75 -3.36
C GLU A 70 -3.95 -20.00 -4.66
N LEU A 71 -3.33 -18.85 -4.93
CA LEU A 71 -3.58 -18.07 -6.13
C LEU A 71 -2.77 -18.69 -7.28
N PRO A 72 -3.40 -19.05 -8.41
CA PRO A 72 -2.66 -19.57 -9.56
C PRO A 72 -1.62 -18.57 -10.07
N ASP A 73 -0.47 -19.05 -10.52
CA ASP A 73 0.55 -18.21 -11.13
C ASP A 73 -0.01 -17.44 -12.35
N ALA A 74 0.44 -16.20 -12.51
CA ALA A 74 0.12 -15.42 -13.69
C ALA A 74 0.81 -16.03 -14.94
N PRO A 75 0.06 -16.36 -16.00
CA PRO A 75 0.66 -16.99 -17.18
C PRO A 75 1.47 -16.00 -18.01
N GLY A 76 2.57 -16.47 -18.62
CA GLY A 76 3.33 -15.73 -19.63
C GLY A 76 4.09 -14.52 -19.09
N VAL A 77 4.53 -14.57 -17.83
CA VAL A 77 5.29 -13.50 -17.19
C VAL A 77 6.62 -14.05 -16.67
N THR A 78 7.70 -13.36 -17.01
CA THR A 78 9.02 -13.55 -16.41
C THR A 78 9.30 -12.45 -15.40
N THR A 79 9.85 -12.83 -14.24
CA THR A 79 10.39 -11.87 -13.26
C THR A 79 11.90 -12.00 -13.19
N THR A 80 12.61 -10.89 -13.37
CA THR A 80 14.06 -10.79 -13.16
C THR A 80 14.35 -9.91 -11.95
N THR A 81 15.58 -9.99 -11.44
CA THR A 81 16.05 -9.17 -10.33
C THR A 81 17.24 -8.34 -10.78
N THR A 82 17.25 -7.07 -10.41
CA THR A 82 18.43 -6.19 -10.53
C THR A 82 18.64 -5.44 -9.23
N THR A 83 19.85 -4.93 -9.01
CA THR A 83 20.20 -4.13 -7.85
C THR A 83 20.69 -2.77 -8.32
N ILE A 84 20.19 -1.71 -7.70
CA ILE A 84 20.59 -0.33 -7.98
C ILE A 84 21.22 0.28 -6.73
N ALA A 85 22.04 1.31 -6.92
CA ALA A 85 22.51 2.13 -5.81
C ALA A 85 21.39 3.07 -5.34
N GLY A 86 21.07 3.01 -4.06
CA GLY A 86 20.25 3.97 -3.33
C GLY A 86 21.03 5.25 -3.00
N PRO A 87 20.38 6.22 -2.34
CA PRO A 87 20.95 7.55 -2.13
C PRO A 87 22.11 7.60 -1.14
N ASP A 88 22.25 6.59 -0.28
CA ASP A 88 23.34 6.46 0.69
C ASP A 88 24.34 5.37 0.28
N ASP A 89 24.46 5.09 -1.02
CA ASP A 89 25.21 3.96 -1.61
C ASP A 89 24.77 2.57 -1.10
N ASN A 90 23.55 2.48 -0.57
CA ASN A 90 22.93 1.21 -0.19
C ASN A 90 22.42 0.45 -1.43
N ASP A 91 22.39 -0.88 -1.36
CA ASP A 91 21.77 -1.69 -2.41
C ASP A 91 20.23 -1.63 -2.28
N VAL A 92 19.54 -1.32 -3.38
CA VAL A 92 18.09 -1.42 -3.51
C VAL A 92 17.77 -2.48 -4.57
N THR A 93 17.12 -3.57 -4.14
CA THR A 93 16.76 -4.66 -5.04
C THR A 93 15.44 -4.36 -5.74
N LEU A 94 15.40 -4.58 -7.05
CA LEU A 94 14.21 -4.41 -7.88
C LEU A 94 13.79 -5.75 -8.48
N PHE A 95 12.52 -6.10 -8.33
CA PHE A 95 11.89 -7.26 -8.97
C PHE A 95 11.09 -6.80 -10.19
N ILE A 96 11.56 -7.13 -11.40
CA ILE A 96 11.00 -6.65 -12.65
C ILE A 96 10.21 -7.77 -13.31
N SER A 97 8.88 -7.68 -13.22
CA SER A 97 7.94 -8.60 -13.86
C SER A 97 7.49 -8.06 -15.22
N ARG A 98 7.56 -8.87 -16.28
CA ARG A 98 7.25 -8.47 -17.67
C ARG A 98 6.60 -9.63 -18.44
N PRO A 99 5.64 -9.36 -19.35
CA PRO A 99 5.15 -10.34 -20.32
C PRO A 99 6.25 -10.87 -21.24
N ASP A 100 6.28 -12.18 -21.44
CA ASP A 100 7.29 -12.86 -22.28
C ASP A 100 7.21 -12.44 -23.76
N ASP A 101 6.02 -12.11 -24.25
CA ASP A 101 5.71 -11.76 -25.64
C ASP A 101 5.64 -10.24 -25.90
N ALA A 102 6.09 -9.42 -24.95
CA ALA A 102 6.09 -7.97 -25.09
C ALA A 102 7.13 -7.50 -26.13
N HIS A 103 6.66 -7.19 -27.35
CA HIS A 103 7.48 -6.73 -28.48
C HIS A 103 7.50 -5.20 -28.69
N SER A 104 6.67 -4.45 -27.97
CA SER A 104 6.63 -2.98 -27.98
C SER A 104 6.79 -2.42 -26.57
N PRO A 105 7.20 -1.14 -26.41
CA PRO A 105 7.22 -0.51 -25.10
C PRO A 105 5.85 -0.53 -24.42
N LEU A 106 5.83 -0.75 -23.10
CA LEU A 106 4.62 -0.85 -22.26
C LEU A 106 4.63 0.24 -21.17
N PRO A 107 3.47 0.62 -20.60
CA PRO A 107 3.45 1.37 -19.36
C PRO A 107 4.10 0.58 -18.23
N ALA A 108 4.82 1.28 -17.34
CA ALA A 108 5.36 0.69 -16.12
C ALA A 108 4.52 1.03 -14.88
N VAL A 109 4.50 0.09 -13.94
CA VAL A 109 4.04 0.30 -12.57
C VAL A 109 5.22 0.09 -11.64
N VAL A 110 5.66 1.14 -10.96
CA VAL A 110 6.58 1.00 -9.82
C VAL A 110 5.72 0.64 -8.61
N HIS A 111 5.80 -0.62 -8.18
CA HIS A 111 4.99 -1.16 -7.08
C HIS A 111 5.73 -1.04 -5.75
N LEU A 112 5.08 -0.37 -4.79
CA LEU A 112 5.55 -0.16 -3.44
C LEU A 112 4.65 -0.98 -2.50
N HIS A 113 5.23 -1.96 -1.81
CA HIS A 113 4.45 -2.89 -0.99
C HIS A 113 3.97 -2.27 0.33
N GLY A 114 2.92 -2.86 0.89
CA GLY A 114 2.32 -2.52 2.19
C GLY A 114 3.15 -2.98 3.38
N GLY A 115 2.54 -2.94 4.58
CA GLY A 115 3.20 -3.25 5.84
C GLY A 115 3.57 -2.02 6.68
N GLY A 116 2.82 -0.92 6.54
CA GLY A 116 2.99 0.29 7.36
C GLY A 116 4.36 0.95 7.25
N MET A 117 5.07 0.74 6.14
CA MET A 117 6.48 1.15 5.92
C MET A 117 7.46 0.54 6.95
N ALA A 118 7.01 -0.44 7.72
CA ALA A 118 7.70 -0.99 8.88
C ALA A 118 8.01 -2.48 8.74
N ILE A 119 7.25 -3.23 7.95
CA ILE A 119 7.39 -4.69 7.80
C ILE A 119 7.01 -5.13 6.37
N GLY A 120 7.28 -6.40 6.04
CA GLY A 120 7.03 -7.01 4.74
C GLY A 120 8.21 -6.87 3.79
N SER A 121 8.20 -7.59 2.67
CA SER A 121 9.13 -7.27 1.59
C SER A 121 8.57 -7.55 0.21
N ALA A 122 9.07 -6.85 -0.81
CA ALA A 122 8.66 -7.07 -2.19
C ALA A 122 8.96 -8.51 -2.66
N ALA A 123 9.85 -9.24 -2.00
CA ALA A 123 10.12 -10.66 -2.25
C ALA A 123 9.03 -11.61 -1.74
N ASP A 124 8.07 -11.14 -0.93
CA ASP A 124 6.98 -12.00 -0.42
C ASP A 124 6.10 -12.52 -1.56
N ILE A 125 5.64 -13.77 -1.42
CA ILE A 125 4.92 -14.50 -2.47
C ILE A 125 3.65 -13.74 -2.89
N GLY A 126 2.94 -13.14 -1.92
CA GLY A 126 1.76 -12.31 -2.20
C GLY A 126 2.06 -11.15 -3.14
N TYR A 127 3.17 -10.45 -2.94
CA TYR A 127 3.55 -9.32 -3.80
C TYR A 127 4.16 -9.77 -5.12
N LEU A 128 4.92 -10.87 -5.15
CA LEU A 128 5.35 -11.49 -6.41
C LEU A 128 4.15 -11.86 -7.28
N ASN A 129 3.13 -12.49 -6.68
CA ASN A 129 1.90 -12.86 -7.37
C ASN A 129 1.12 -11.64 -7.86
N LEU A 130 0.97 -10.60 -7.03
CA LEU A 130 0.32 -9.35 -7.42
C LEU A 130 1.01 -8.72 -8.64
N ARG A 131 2.34 -8.59 -8.59
CA ARG A 131 3.12 -8.02 -9.70
C ARG A 131 3.07 -8.89 -10.96
N GLY A 132 3.08 -10.22 -10.81
CA GLY A 132 2.88 -11.14 -11.92
C GLY A 132 1.54 -10.93 -12.62
N HIS A 133 0.45 -10.84 -11.86
CA HIS A 133 -0.89 -10.62 -12.41
C HIS A 133 -1.05 -9.25 -13.07
N LEU A 134 -0.44 -8.19 -12.49
CA LEU A 134 -0.40 -6.88 -13.13
C LEU A 134 0.40 -6.93 -14.44
N ALA A 135 1.58 -7.54 -14.44
CA ALA A 135 2.42 -7.66 -15.62
C ALA A 135 1.69 -8.39 -16.75
N ALA A 136 1.00 -9.50 -16.44
CA ALA A 136 0.21 -10.29 -17.40
C ALA A 136 -0.88 -9.49 -18.12
N THR A 137 -1.25 -8.31 -17.63
CA THR A 137 -2.16 -7.42 -18.34
C THR A 137 -1.50 -6.59 -19.45
N GLY A 138 -0.19 -6.72 -19.68
CA GLY A 138 0.57 -5.90 -20.62
C GLY A 138 1.20 -4.68 -19.96
N LEU A 139 1.86 -4.88 -18.82
CA LEU A 139 2.62 -3.86 -18.08
C LEU A 139 4.02 -4.37 -17.77
N VAL A 140 4.97 -3.46 -17.58
CA VAL A 140 6.22 -3.77 -16.85
C VAL A 140 5.99 -3.39 -15.38
N VAL A 141 6.19 -4.30 -14.44
CA VAL A 141 5.96 -4.03 -13.02
C VAL A 141 7.26 -4.16 -12.26
N VAL A 142 7.66 -3.09 -11.57
CA VAL A 142 8.92 -3.01 -10.83
C VAL A 142 8.61 -2.94 -9.35
N GLY A 143 8.76 -4.06 -8.64
CA GLY A 143 8.64 -4.13 -7.19
C GLY A 143 9.92 -3.65 -6.51
N VAL A 144 9.81 -2.75 -5.55
CA VAL A 144 10.95 -2.14 -4.86
C VAL A 144 11.15 -2.78 -3.49
N GLU A 145 12.31 -3.39 -3.26
CA GLU A 145 12.74 -3.88 -1.93
C GLU A 145 13.36 -2.72 -1.14
N PHE A 146 12.52 -1.85 -0.60
CA PHE A 146 12.97 -0.70 0.19
C PHE A 146 13.27 -1.07 1.64
N ARG A 147 14.12 -0.29 2.31
CA ARG A 147 14.38 -0.42 3.75
C ARG A 147 13.12 -0.12 4.57
N ASN A 148 12.81 -0.97 5.54
CA ASN A 148 11.68 -0.80 6.44
C ASN A 148 12.11 -0.13 7.76
N SER A 149 11.16 0.51 8.45
CA SER A 149 11.42 1.08 9.78
C SER A 149 11.53 0.04 10.92
N GLY A 150 11.03 -1.18 10.70
CA GLY A 150 11.17 -2.31 11.61
C GLY A 150 11.34 -3.63 10.84
N GLY A 151 11.03 -4.75 11.50
CA GLY A 151 11.04 -6.07 10.86
C GLY A 151 12.42 -6.49 10.34
N ARG A 152 12.43 -7.47 9.43
CA ARG A 152 13.65 -8.07 8.86
C ARG A 152 14.49 -7.12 7.98
N LEU A 153 13.85 -6.09 7.42
CA LEU A 153 14.49 -5.09 6.54
C LEU A 153 14.78 -3.77 7.26
N GLY A 154 14.66 -3.73 8.58
CA GLY A 154 14.88 -2.55 9.40
C GLY A 154 15.96 -2.73 10.47
N PRO A 155 16.10 -1.77 11.41
CA PRO A 155 15.22 -0.63 11.64
C PRO A 155 15.75 0.67 11.00
N HIS A 156 15.15 1.08 9.88
CA HIS A 156 15.51 2.31 9.17
C HIS A 156 14.31 3.28 9.15
N PRO A 157 14.21 4.21 10.12
CA PRO A 157 13.11 5.17 10.18
C PRO A 157 12.99 6.05 8.92
N PHE A 158 11.90 6.80 8.83
CA PHE A 158 11.76 7.87 7.84
C PHE A 158 13.03 8.77 7.83
N PRO A 159 13.57 9.14 6.64
CA PRO A 159 13.04 8.91 5.29
C PRO A 159 13.68 7.73 4.52
N ALA A 160 14.30 6.75 5.18
CA ALA A 160 15.11 5.73 4.50
C ALA A 160 14.35 4.96 3.39
N GLY A 161 13.20 4.37 3.71
CA GLY A 161 12.39 3.64 2.71
C GLY A 161 11.88 4.54 1.58
N LEU A 162 11.42 5.75 1.89
CA LEU A 162 10.99 6.73 0.88
C LEU A 162 12.11 7.09 -0.09
N ASN A 163 13.32 7.25 0.44
CA ASN A 163 14.52 7.56 -0.32
C ASN A 163 14.89 6.41 -1.28
N ASP A 164 14.76 5.16 -0.84
CA ASP A 164 14.93 3.98 -1.70
C ASP A 164 13.86 3.91 -2.80
N CYS A 165 12.59 4.17 -2.46
CA CYS A 165 11.50 4.26 -3.43
C CYS A 165 11.74 5.35 -4.48
N ALA A 166 12.18 6.54 -4.06
CA ALA A 166 12.51 7.64 -4.96
C ALA A 166 13.67 7.27 -5.91
N ALA A 167 14.72 6.62 -5.39
CA ALA A 167 15.82 6.13 -6.23
C ALA A 167 15.33 5.12 -7.28
N ALA A 168 14.45 4.18 -6.90
CA ALA A 168 13.86 3.22 -7.82
C ALA A 168 13.00 3.87 -8.90
N VAL A 169 12.11 4.80 -8.54
CA VAL A 169 11.27 5.54 -9.50
C VAL A 169 12.13 6.27 -10.53
N ARG A 170 13.14 7.01 -10.06
CA ARG A 170 14.05 7.77 -10.93
C ARG A 170 14.91 6.86 -11.79
N TRP A 171 15.33 5.70 -11.26
CA TRP A 171 16.04 4.69 -12.03
C TRP A 171 15.18 4.13 -13.17
N VAL A 172 13.91 3.80 -12.92
CA VAL A 172 12.99 3.35 -13.97
C VAL A 172 12.78 4.45 -15.02
N ALA A 173 12.60 5.70 -14.60
CA ALA A 173 12.46 6.84 -15.52
C ALA A 173 13.67 7.04 -16.44
N ALA A 174 14.88 6.89 -15.88
CA ALA A 174 16.15 7.00 -16.60
C ALA A 174 16.42 5.81 -17.55
N ASN A 175 15.94 4.61 -17.20
CA ASN A 175 16.19 3.37 -17.95
C ASN A 175 15.01 2.92 -18.81
N ARG A 176 14.05 3.80 -19.10
CA ARG A 176 12.86 3.48 -19.90
C ARG A 176 13.14 2.77 -21.22
N ALA A 177 14.17 3.19 -21.96
CA ALA A 177 14.52 2.57 -23.23
C ALA A 177 14.98 1.11 -23.07
N GLU A 178 15.83 0.84 -22.08
CA GLU A 178 16.32 -0.52 -21.77
C GLU A 178 15.21 -1.41 -21.23
N LEU A 179 14.36 -0.87 -20.36
CA LEU A 179 13.21 -1.59 -19.81
C LEU A 179 12.08 -1.79 -20.82
N GLY A 180 12.10 -1.10 -21.97
CA GLY A 180 10.99 -1.08 -22.92
C GLY A 180 9.74 -0.48 -22.30
N VAL A 181 9.87 0.69 -21.68
CA VAL A 181 8.79 1.39 -20.95
C VAL A 181 8.48 2.72 -21.62
N THR A 182 7.20 3.06 -21.75
CA THR A 182 6.76 4.37 -22.29
C THR A 182 6.82 5.47 -21.23
N HIS A 183 6.14 5.22 -20.12
CA HIS A 183 5.98 6.08 -18.96
C HIS A 183 5.75 5.18 -17.74
N LEU A 184 5.82 5.76 -16.54
CA LEU A 184 5.58 5.02 -15.31
C LEU A 184 4.48 5.68 -14.48
N ILE A 185 3.70 4.85 -13.81
CA ILE A 185 2.92 5.24 -12.64
C ILE A 185 3.55 4.63 -11.39
N VAL A 186 3.25 5.21 -10.23
CA VAL A 186 3.56 4.60 -8.94
C VAL A 186 2.29 4.01 -8.35
N SER A 187 2.35 2.80 -7.80
CA SER A 187 1.20 2.12 -7.19
C SER A 187 1.60 1.37 -5.94
N GLY A 188 0.69 1.30 -4.97
CA GLY A 188 0.92 0.55 -3.75
C GLY A 188 -0.27 0.58 -2.80
N GLU A 189 -0.28 -0.36 -1.88
CA GLU A 189 -1.36 -0.57 -0.92
C GLU A 189 -0.94 -0.30 0.53
N SER A 190 -1.86 0.19 1.37
CA SER A 190 -1.61 0.45 2.79
C SER A 190 -0.42 1.39 2.99
N GLY A 191 0.64 0.95 3.67
CA GLY A 191 1.90 1.70 3.79
C GLY A 191 2.59 1.95 2.44
N GLY A 192 2.46 1.05 1.48
CA GLY A 192 2.87 1.28 0.09
C GLY A 192 2.01 2.33 -0.61
N GLY A 193 0.75 2.46 -0.20
CA GLY A 193 -0.15 3.55 -0.59
C GLY A 193 0.32 4.89 -0.05
N ASN A 194 0.84 4.93 1.19
CA ASN A 194 1.54 6.11 1.71
C ASN A 194 2.75 6.46 0.85
N LEU A 195 3.67 5.51 0.66
CA LEU A 195 4.89 5.70 -0.12
C LEU A 195 4.61 6.15 -1.56
N THR A 196 3.52 5.65 -2.16
CA THR A 196 3.05 6.06 -3.49
C THR A 196 2.69 7.54 -3.54
N LEU A 197 2.06 8.06 -2.50
CA LEU A 197 1.65 9.46 -2.41
C LEU A 197 2.81 10.36 -1.97
N THR A 198 3.61 9.91 -1.00
CA THR A 198 4.74 10.69 -0.46
C THR A 198 5.91 10.77 -1.43
N VAL A 199 6.13 9.78 -2.30
CA VAL A 199 7.12 9.88 -3.38
C VAL A 199 6.73 10.95 -4.40
N ALA A 200 5.44 11.16 -4.66
CA ALA A 200 4.99 12.27 -5.52
C ALA A 200 5.21 13.64 -4.85
N HIS A 201 4.95 13.76 -3.54
CA HIS A 201 5.28 14.96 -2.77
C HIS A 201 6.78 15.25 -2.78
N LYS A 202 7.61 14.23 -2.57
CA LYS A 202 9.08 14.34 -2.66
C LYS A 202 9.51 14.77 -4.06
N ALA A 203 8.98 14.14 -5.10
CA ALA A 203 9.26 14.47 -6.50
C ALA A 203 8.91 15.92 -6.84
N LYS A 204 7.81 16.43 -6.30
CA LYS A 204 7.42 17.83 -6.45
C LYS A 204 8.41 18.76 -5.75
N ARG A 205 8.76 18.49 -4.49
CA ARG A 205 9.71 19.31 -3.71
C ARG A 205 11.11 19.34 -4.35
N GLU A 206 11.52 18.24 -4.96
CA GLU A 206 12.85 18.07 -5.57
C GLU A 206 12.90 18.35 -7.09
N GLY A 207 11.76 18.67 -7.72
CA GLY A 207 11.72 19.12 -9.12
C GLY A 207 11.73 18.03 -10.18
N TRP A 208 11.47 16.77 -9.84
CA TRP A 208 11.44 15.63 -10.77
C TRP A 208 10.06 14.98 -10.93
N LEU A 209 8.98 15.64 -10.47
CA LEU A 209 7.60 15.16 -10.60
C LEU A 209 7.19 14.77 -12.03
N HIS A 210 7.79 15.38 -13.05
CA HIS A 210 7.55 15.07 -14.47
C HIS A 210 7.94 13.64 -14.87
N GLU A 211 8.68 12.92 -14.03
CA GLU A 211 9.01 11.50 -14.23
C GLU A 211 7.86 10.55 -13.87
N ILE A 212 6.84 11.03 -13.13
CA ILE A 212 5.68 10.24 -12.66
C ILE A 212 4.43 10.66 -13.45
N ALA A 213 3.89 9.75 -14.27
CA ALA A 213 2.69 10.03 -15.07
C ALA A 213 1.39 9.96 -14.24
N GLY A 214 1.38 9.23 -13.13
CA GLY A 214 0.22 9.10 -12.25
C GLY A 214 0.50 8.25 -11.01
N CYS A 215 -0.42 8.31 -10.05
CA CYS A 215 -0.36 7.58 -8.78
C CYS A 215 -1.63 6.77 -8.55
N TYR A 216 -1.51 5.49 -8.23
CA TYR A 216 -2.62 4.62 -7.85
C TYR A 216 -2.43 4.12 -6.41
N ALA A 217 -3.10 4.73 -5.44
CA ALA A 217 -2.95 4.38 -4.03
C ALA A 217 -4.15 3.55 -3.55
N GLN A 218 -3.86 2.37 -2.99
CA GLN A 218 -4.84 1.41 -2.49
C GLN A 218 -4.86 1.46 -0.96
N CYS A 219 -6.05 1.47 -0.35
CA CYS A 219 -6.29 1.51 1.09
C CYS A 219 -5.22 2.30 1.89
N PRO A 220 -4.94 3.56 1.50
CA PRO A 220 -3.70 4.23 1.89
C PRO A 220 -3.66 4.50 3.41
N TYR A 221 -2.49 4.21 4.01
CA TYR A 221 -2.18 4.39 5.44
C TYR A 221 -1.44 5.72 5.68
N ILE A 222 -2.18 6.81 5.89
CA ILE A 222 -1.67 8.17 5.63
C ILE A 222 -1.92 9.20 6.70
N SER A 223 -2.81 8.95 7.67
CA SER A 223 -3.23 10.00 8.61
C SER A 223 -2.28 10.22 9.79
N ASN A 224 -1.68 9.15 10.32
CA ASN A 224 -1.02 9.15 11.63
C ASN A 224 -1.94 9.60 12.80
N ARG A 225 -3.26 9.46 12.64
CA ARG A 225 -4.29 9.87 13.63
C ARG A 225 -5.07 8.68 14.20
N TRP A 226 -4.56 7.45 14.09
CA TRP A 226 -5.34 6.23 14.38
C TRP A 226 -5.77 6.08 15.84
N LEU A 227 -5.08 6.72 16.79
CA LEU A 227 -5.48 6.75 18.20
C LEU A 227 -6.22 8.03 18.61
N ASP A 228 -6.34 9.00 17.71
CA ASP A 228 -7.08 10.23 17.98
C ASP A 228 -8.59 9.95 17.96
N ASP A 229 -9.33 10.79 18.66
CA ASP A 229 -10.78 10.89 18.50
C ASP A 229 -11.06 11.77 17.27
N CYS A 230 -11.48 11.13 16.17
CA CYS A 230 -11.62 11.77 14.87
C CYS A 230 -13.08 11.73 14.40
N GLU A 231 -13.82 12.82 14.60
CA GLU A 231 -15.17 12.96 14.02
C GLU A 231 -15.16 12.90 12.48
N ASP A 232 -14.03 13.28 11.86
CA ASP A 232 -13.83 13.30 10.42
C ASP A 232 -13.41 11.94 9.82
N LEU A 233 -13.05 10.96 10.66
CA LEU A 233 -12.61 9.62 10.26
C LEU A 233 -13.40 8.50 10.98
N PRO A 234 -14.75 8.47 10.84
CA PRO A 234 -15.58 7.52 11.59
C PRO A 234 -15.28 6.05 11.23
N SER A 235 -14.70 5.76 10.06
CA SER A 235 -14.25 4.40 9.69
C SER A 235 -13.28 3.80 10.70
N LEU A 236 -12.43 4.63 11.34
CA LEU A 236 -11.47 4.16 12.34
C LEU A 236 -12.17 3.39 13.45
N GLU A 237 -13.35 3.84 13.89
CA GLU A 237 -14.13 3.17 14.92
C GLU A 237 -15.09 2.14 14.33
N GLU A 238 -15.74 2.48 13.22
CA GLU A 238 -16.72 1.63 12.53
C GLU A 238 -16.16 0.25 12.18
N ASN A 239 -14.90 0.21 11.75
CA ASN A 239 -14.23 -0.99 11.23
C ASN A 239 -12.99 -1.34 12.05
N ASP A 240 -12.84 -0.83 13.28
CA ASP A 240 -11.71 -1.21 14.12
C ASP A 240 -11.67 -2.73 14.35
N GLU A 241 -10.48 -3.30 14.29
CA GLU A 241 -10.20 -4.74 14.36
C GLU A 241 -10.77 -5.57 13.19
N TYR A 242 -11.28 -4.94 12.12
CA TYR A 242 -11.61 -5.66 10.90
C TYR A 242 -10.32 -5.91 10.13
N PHE A 243 -9.68 -7.05 10.44
CA PHE A 243 -8.36 -7.50 9.94
C PHE A 243 -7.16 -6.67 10.45
N VAL A 244 -7.28 -5.35 10.57
CA VAL A 244 -6.30 -4.46 11.24
C VAL A 244 -6.96 -3.69 12.38
N SER A 245 -6.21 -3.34 13.43
CA SER A 245 -6.70 -2.50 14.52
C SER A 245 -6.02 -1.15 14.60
N ARG A 246 -6.71 -0.14 15.14
CA ARG A 246 -6.18 1.19 15.42
C ARG A 246 -4.86 1.15 16.19
N GLN A 247 -4.75 0.26 17.19
CA GLN A 247 -3.55 0.10 18.00
C GLN A 247 -2.36 -0.43 17.17
N GLN A 248 -2.59 -1.43 16.31
CA GLN A 248 -1.54 -1.96 15.43
C GLN A 248 -1.05 -0.91 14.44
N LEU A 249 -2.00 -0.21 13.81
CA LEU A 249 -1.73 0.89 12.89
C LEU A 249 -0.87 1.97 13.55
N ALA A 250 -1.22 2.40 14.77
CA ALA A 250 -0.45 3.40 15.50
C ALA A 250 0.94 2.92 15.93
N LEU A 251 1.08 1.66 16.33
CA LEU A 251 2.39 1.10 16.68
C LEU A 251 3.35 1.12 15.49
N LEU A 252 2.92 0.67 14.30
CA LEU A 252 3.76 0.70 13.10
C LEU A 252 4.17 2.14 12.73
N GLY A 253 3.25 3.10 12.83
CA GLY A 253 3.52 4.50 12.51
C GLY A 253 4.50 5.13 13.49
N SER A 254 4.39 4.75 14.76
CA SER A 254 5.32 5.19 15.81
C SER A 254 6.73 4.61 15.63
N ILE A 255 6.92 3.53 14.87
CA ILE A 255 8.25 3.01 14.51
C ILE A 255 8.80 3.75 13.29
N TYR A 256 7.93 4.14 12.36
CA TYR A 256 8.29 4.89 11.16
C TYR A 256 8.79 6.30 11.46
N ASN A 257 8.15 6.99 12.42
CA ASN A 257 8.51 8.34 12.88
C ASN A 257 8.66 8.38 14.42
N PRO A 258 9.76 7.81 14.99
CA PRO A 258 9.87 7.53 16.42
C PRO A 258 9.74 8.71 17.38
N ASP A 259 10.17 9.89 16.96
CA ASP A 259 10.14 11.11 17.77
C ASP A 259 8.97 12.04 17.40
N GLY A 260 8.12 11.63 16.44
CA GLY A 260 7.00 12.43 15.98
C GLY A 260 7.40 13.68 15.19
N SER A 261 8.69 13.93 14.95
CA SER A 261 9.19 15.21 14.40
C SER A 261 8.70 15.50 12.98
N HIS A 262 8.28 14.47 12.24
CA HIS A 262 7.75 14.56 10.88
C HIS A 262 6.23 14.37 10.78
N ALA A 263 5.47 14.52 11.88
CA ALA A 263 4.02 14.32 11.87
C ALA A 263 3.27 15.23 10.87
N ASP A 264 3.74 16.47 10.69
CA ASP A 264 3.17 17.46 9.78
C ASP A 264 3.88 17.51 8.40
N ASP A 265 4.70 16.51 8.07
CA ASP A 265 5.43 16.47 6.81
C ASP A 265 4.68 15.62 5.76
N ALA A 266 4.23 16.26 4.67
CA ALA A 266 3.61 15.61 3.51
C ALA A 266 4.43 14.49 2.86
N THR A 267 5.74 14.44 3.09
CA THR A 267 6.61 13.36 2.63
C THR A 267 6.72 12.21 3.63
N CYS A 268 6.32 12.39 4.88
CA CYS A 268 6.22 11.31 5.87
C CYS A 268 4.78 10.76 5.93
N TRP A 269 3.80 11.65 6.03
CA TRP A 269 2.37 11.32 6.10
C TRP A 269 1.64 12.09 5.02
N ALA A 270 1.17 11.40 3.97
CA ALA A 270 0.56 12.09 2.83
C ALA A 270 -0.64 12.95 3.24
N ALA A 271 -1.41 12.55 4.26
CA ALA A 271 -2.56 13.34 4.72
C ALA A 271 -2.17 14.70 5.33
N ALA A 272 -0.90 14.86 5.77
CA ALA A 272 -0.37 16.13 6.29
C ALA A 272 -0.10 17.17 5.20
N ALA A 273 -0.14 16.80 3.91
CA ALA A 273 0.01 17.74 2.81
C ALA A 273 -0.91 18.95 2.96
N THR A 274 -0.42 20.14 2.69
CA THR A 274 -1.26 21.35 2.54
C THR A 274 -1.97 21.36 1.19
N ASP A 275 -3.00 22.19 1.02
CA ASP A 275 -3.72 22.29 -0.25
C ASP A 275 -2.81 22.77 -1.39
N ASP A 276 -1.83 23.63 -1.10
CA ASP A 276 -0.83 24.10 -2.08
C ASP A 276 0.18 23.01 -2.46
N GLU A 277 0.52 22.12 -1.52
CA GLU A 277 1.34 20.94 -1.80
C GLU A 277 0.62 19.94 -2.71
N LEU A 278 -0.71 19.87 -2.67
CA LEU A 278 -1.49 19.02 -3.57
C LEU A 278 -1.61 19.58 -5.01
N ARG A 279 -1.56 20.91 -5.20
CA ARG A 279 -1.74 21.52 -6.53
C ARG A 279 -0.68 21.05 -7.54
N GLY A 280 -1.10 20.65 -8.72
CA GLY A 280 -0.17 20.27 -9.80
C GLY A 280 0.47 18.89 -9.63
N LEU A 281 0.02 18.07 -8.67
CA LEU A 281 0.29 16.63 -8.68
C LEU A 281 -0.30 15.98 -9.97
N PRO A 282 0.29 14.85 -10.44
CA PRO A 282 -0.21 14.14 -11.63
C PRO A 282 -1.59 13.52 -11.36
N PRO A 283 -2.26 12.91 -12.36
CA PRO A 283 -3.49 12.16 -12.14
C PRO A 283 -3.38 11.10 -11.04
N HIS A 284 -4.44 10.92 -10.25
CA HIS A 284 -4.49 10.00 -9.12
C HIS A 284 -5.71 9.07 -9.17
N VAL A 285 -5.54 7.84 -8.69
CA VAL A 285 -6.63 6.96 -8.25
C VAL A 285 -6.44 6.65 -6.78
N ILE A 286 -7.49 6.85 -5.99
CA ILE A 286 -7.56 6.44 -4.58
C ILE A 286 -8.61 5.35 -4.46
N SER A 287 -8.16 4.11 -4.24
CA SER A 287 -9.02 2.93 -4.10
C SER A 287 -9.07 2.50 -2.64
N VAL A 288 -10.22 2.61 -1.98
CA VAL A 288 -10.42 2.22 -0.58
C VAL A 288 -11.25 0.94 -0.48
N ASN A 289 -11.14 0.22 0.63
CA ASN A 289 -11.98 -0.94 0.93
C ASN A 289 -13.16 -0.51 1.83
N GLU A 290 -14.35 -1.11 1.65
CA GLU A 290 -15.57 -0.68 2.37
C GLU A 290 -15.49 -0.91 3.89
N LEU A 291 -14.93 -2.05 4.31
CA LEU A 291 -14.85 -2.51 5.69
C LEU A 291 -13.44 -2.30 6.28
N ASP A 292 -12.78 -1.21 5.90
CA ASP A 292 -11.42 -0.86 6.32
C ASP A 292 -11.45 0.34 7.27
N PRO A 293 -10.76 0.30 8.43
CA PRO A 293 -10.65 1.47 9.29
C PRO A 293 -9.95 2.67 8.62
N LEU A 294 -9.10 2.45 7.60
CA LEU A 294 -8.41 3.49 6.83
C LEU A 294 -9.25 4.07 5.67
N ARG A 295 -10.49 3.61 5.50
CA ARG A 295 -11.36 4.04 4.39
C ARG A 295 -11.51 5.55 4.33
N ASP A 296 -11.83 6.19 5.44
CA ASP A 296 -12.22 7.59 5.43
C ASP A 296 -11.01 8.53 5.28
N GLU A 297 -9.80 8.13 5.72
CA GLU A 297 -8.58 8.93 5.48
C GLU A 297 -8.20 8.93 3.99
N GLY A 298 -8.35 7.78 3.30
CA GLY A 298 -8.20 7.70 1.85
C GLY A 298 -9.23 8.57 1.12
N LEU A 299 -10.51 8.49 1.50
CA LEU A 299 -11.56 9.31 0.89
C LEU A 299 -11.40 10.81 1.19
N ALA A 300 -10.88 11.17 2.36
CA ALA A 300 -10.54 12.55 2.68
C ALA A 300 -9.41 13.06 1.76
N TYR A 301 -8.34 12.30 1.58
CA TYR A 301 -7.25 12.65 0.67
C TYR A 301 -7.73 12.79 -0.78
N TYR A 302 -8.57 11.87 -1.26
CA TYR A 302 -9.22 11.97 -2.57
C TYR A 302 -10.00 13.29 -2.77
N ARG A 303 -10.81 13.68 -1.79
CA ARG A 303 -11.58 14.94 -1.85
C ARG A 303 -10.66 16.15 -1.90
N ARG A 304 -9.55 16.12 -1.15
CA ARG A 304 -8.56 17.20 -1.14
C ARG A 304 -7.80 17.31 -2.47
N LEU A 305 -7.45 16.19 -3.10
CA LEU A 305 -6.90 16.18 -4.47
C LEU A 305 -7.83 16.90 -5.46
N LEU A 306 -9.13 16.59 -5.42
CA LEU A 306 -10.11 17.26 -6.28
C LEU A 306 -10.21 18.77 -5.99
N GLN A 307 -10.22 19.17 -4.71
CA GLN A 307 -10.25 20.58 -4.31
C GLN A 307 -9.00 21.35 -4.78
N ALA A 308 -7.84 20.68 -4.81
CA ALA A 308 -6.60 21.24 -5.34
C ALA A 308 -6.54 21.28 -6.88
N GLY A 309 -7.54 20.72 -7.58
CA GLY A 309 -7.62 20.66 -9.04
C GLY A 309 -6.84 19.51 -9.68
N VAL A 310 -6.46 18.49 -8.89
CA VAL A 310 -5.81 17.29 -9.40
C VAL A 310 -6.85 16.38 -10.05
N PRO A 311 -6.61 15.84 -11.27
CA PRO A 311 -7.47 14.82 -11.86
C PRO A 311 -7.45 13.56 -10.99
N ALA A 312 -8.51 13.30 -10.23
CA ALA A 312 -8.55 12.20 -9.28
C ALA A 312 -9.82 11.34 -9.42
N VAL A 313 -9.66 10.03 -9.30
CA VAL A 313 -10.76 9.05 -9.22
C VAL A 313 -10.78 8.43 -7.82
N GLY A 314 -11.97 8.38 -7.22
CA GLY A 314 -12.21 7.65 -5.98
C GLY A 314 -12.95 6.35 -6.27
N ARG A 315 -12.45 5.24 -5.75
CA ARG A 315 -13.06 3.91 -5.90
C ARG A 315 -13.25 3.28 -4.52
N VAL A 316 -14.40 2.66 -4.29
CA VAL A 316 -14.64 1.82 -3.11
C VAL A 316 -14.80 0.38 -3.57
N VAL A 317 -14.05 -0.53 -2.97
CA VAL A 317 -14.20 -1.98 -3.19
C VAL A 317 -15.17 -2.51 -2.13
N ALA A 318 -16.42 -2.67 -2.55
CA ALA A 318 -17.48 -3.15 -1.67
C ALA A 318 -17.17 -4.55 -1.12
N GLY A 319 -17.61 -4.81 0.10
CA GLY A 319 -17.51 -6.10 0.79
C GLY A 319 -16.11 -6.53 1.24
N THR A 320 -15.09 -5.69 1.10
CA THR A 320 -13.71 -6.04 1.43
C THR A 320 -13.19 -5.31 2.67
N CYS A 321 -12.41 -6.00 3.50
CA CYS A 321 -11.59 -5.41 4.56
C CYS A 321 -10.31 -4.80 3.97
N HIS A 322 -9.46 -4.25 4.83
CA HIS A 322 -8.17 -3.66 4.44
C HIS A 322 -7.35 -4.62 3.56
N GLY A 323 -7.14 -4.25 2.28
CA GLY A 323 -6.37 -5.04 1.31
C GLY A 323 -7.01 -6.36 0.87
N GLY A 324 -8.27 -6.63 1.26
CA GLY A 324 -8.93 -7.92 1.00
C GLY A 324 -9.08 -8.25 -0.49
N ASP A 325 -9.19 -7.23 -1.35
CA ASP A 325 -9.23 -7.38 -2.81
C ASP A 325 -7.89 -7.81 -3.43
N LEU A 326 -6.79 -7.68 -2.68
CA LEU A 326 -5.44 -8.08 -3.12
C LEU A 326 -5.01 -9.39 -2.47
N LEU A 327 -5.31 -9.57 -1.18
CA LEU A 327 -4.88 -10.71 -0.37
C LEU A 327 -5.70 -11.97 -0.65
N CYS A 328 -7.00 -11.84 -0.93
CA CYS A 328 -7.91 -12.98 -1.05
C CYS A 328 -8.23 -13.34 -2.51
N GLY A 329 -7.27 -13.16 -3.44
CA GLY A 329 -7.50 -13.34 -4.87
C GLY A 329 -8.02 -14.73 -5.27
N SER A 330 -7.63 -15.78 -4.55
CA SER A 330 -8.10 -17.16 -4.79
C SER A 330 -9.56 -17.38 -4.39
N TYR A 331 -10.04 -16.60 -3.41
CA TYR A 331 -11.41 -16.69 -2.87
C TYR A 331 -12.37 -15.69 -3.54
N MET A 332 -11.85 -14.55 -3.98
CA MET A 332 -12.57 -13.49 -4.67
C MET A 332 -11.90 -13.13 -6.01
N PRO A 333 -11.75 -14.08 -6.95
CA PRO A 333 -10.95 -13.86 -8.17
C PRO A 333 -11.52 -12.76 -9.07
N ASP A 334 -12.83 -12.55 -9.05
CA ASP A 334 -13.54 -11.46 -9.71
C ASP A 334 -13.18 -10.09 -9.12
N VAL A 335 -13.14 -9.98 -7.78
CA VAL A 335 -12.79 -8.74 -7.06
C VAL A 335 -11.32 -8.39 -7.27
N PHE A 336 -10.43 -9.38 -7.10
CA PHE A 336 -9.01 -9.23 -7.38
C PHE A 336 -8.75 -8.82 -8.82
N SER A 337 -9.30 -9.55 -9.79
CA SER A 337 -9.13 -9.23 -11.21
C SER A 337 -9.72 -7.88 -11.58
N ALA A 338 -10.76 -7.40 -10.88
CA ALA A 338 -11.29 -6.06 -11.09
C ALA A 338 -10.28 -4.98 -10.68
N THR A 339 -9.64 -5.11 -9.51
CA THR A 339 -8.57 -4.19 -9.09
C THR A 339 -7.36 -4.25 -10.03
N ILE A 340 -6.93 -5.44 -10.45
CA ILE A 340 -5.83 -5.61 -11.43
C ILE A 340 -6.14 -4.89 -12.75
N ARG A 341 -7.35 -5.06 -13.29
CA ARG A 341 -7.77 -4.38 -14.53
C ARG A 341 -7.87 -2.87 -14.36
N ASP A 342 -8.27 -2.37 -13.19
CA ASP A 342 -8.40 -0.94 -12.92
C ASP A 342 -7.02 -0.26 -12.89
N ILE A 343 -6.05 -0.85 -12.19
CA ILE A 343 -4.65 -0.39 -12.18
C ILE A 343 -4.07 -0.39 -13.59
N SER A 344 -4.25 -1.50 -14.33
CA SER A 344 -3.77 -1.63 -15.71
C SER A 344 -4.42 -0.61 -16.65
N GLY A 345 -5.73 -0.41 -16.53
CA GLY A 345 -6.49 0.56 -17.30
C GLY A 345 -6.00 1.99 -17.03
N PHE A 346 -5.79 2.34 -15.77
CA PHE A 346 -5.24 3.64 -15.39
C PHE A 346 -3.84 3.85 -15.97
N ALA A 347 -2.91 2.90 -15.79
CA ALA A 347 -1.57 2.98 -16.33
C ALA A 347 -1.56 3.19 -17.86
N LYS A 348 -2.43 2.48 -18.60
CA LYS A 348 -2.57 2.58 -20.06
C LYS A 348 -3.29 3.84 -20.54
N SER A 349 -4.07 4.49 -19.68
CA SER A 349 -4.80 5.72 -20.04
C SER A 349 -3.92 6.97 -20.07
N LEU A 350 -2.71 6.87 -19.51
CA LEU A 350 -1.75 7.96 -19.37
C LEU A 350 -0.66 7.91 -20.47
N SER A 351 0.15 8.96 -20.51
CA SER A 351 1.27 9.15 -21.44
C SER A 351 2.42 9.89 -20.77
#